data_AF-A0A2M9P8B8-F1
#
_entry.id   AF-A0A2M9P8B8-F1
#
_cell.length_a   1.000
_cell.length_b   1.000
_cell.length_c   1.000
_cell.angle_alpha   90.00
_cell.angle_beta   90.00
_cell.angle_gamma   90.00
#
_symmetry.space_group_name_H-M   'P 1'
#
loop_
_entity.id
_entity.type
_entity.pdbx_description
1 polymer ?
#
loop_
_entity_poly.entity_id
_entity_poly.type
_entity_poly.pdbx_seq_one_letter_code
_entity_poly.pdbx_strand_id
1 'polypeptide(L)'
;MSGSPILGNTARLAASIDRLKGNYQLDLLGPYASSDLAQNRALATLGGASLAAMATGEDSYLRANAAMARVNRLVPQIDANADVKAAIDFNTRVQIEQMQVMNELLRVMSVQANAAGAQALFTTASRWPRVSS
;
A
#
# COMPACT_ATOMS: atom_id res chain seq x y z
N MET A 1 20.96 -15.35 -4.75
CA MET A 1 19.87 -14.35 -4.72
C MET A 1 19.23 -14.41 -3.34
N SER A 2 19.62 -13.54 -2.41
CA SER A 2 18.98 -13.44 -1.09
C SER A 2 17.87 -12.40 -1.23
N GLY A 3 16.62 -12.85 -1.27
CA GLY A 3 15.49 -11.95 -1.10
C GLY A 3 15.57 -11.40 0.31
N SER A 4 15.76 -10.08 0.45
CA SER A 4 15.75 -9.44 1.75
C SER A 4 14.48 -9.85 2.50
N PRO A 5 14.59 -10.28 3.77
CA PRO A 5 13.48 -10.84 4.51
C PRO A 5 12.33 -9.83 4.57
N ILE A 6 11.11 -10.34 4.44
CA ILE A 6 9.83 -9.59 4.51
C ILE A 6 9.75 -8.72 5.78
N LEU A 7 10.51 -9.06 6.82
CA LEU A 7 10.73 -8.26 8.04
C LEU A 7 11.10 -6.79 7.76
N GLY A 8 11.92 -6.51 6.74
CA GLY A 8 12.27 -5.14 6.37
C GLY A 8 11.14 -4.35 5.69
N ASN A 9 10.14 -5.03 5.12
CA ASN A 9 8.94 -4.39 4.55
C ASN A 9 7.94 -4.05 5.65
N THR A 10 7.69 -4.96 6.59
CA THR A 10 6.77 -4.71 7.70
C THR A 10 7.26 -3.57 8.59
N ALA A 11 8.58 -3.51 8.86
CA ALA A 11 9.17 -2.42 9.62
C ALA A 11 9.04 -1.05 8.92
N ARG A 12 9.22 -1.01 7.59
CA ARG A 12 9.05 0.22 6.79
C ARG A 12 7.60 0.69 6.74
N LEU A 13 6.67 -0.26 6.61
CA LEU A 13 5.23 0.05 6.65
C LEU A 13 4.83 0.57 8.04
N ALA A 14 5.29 -0.08 9.12
CA ALA A 14 5.05 0.36 10.49
C ALA A 14 5.59 1.78 10.74
N ALA A 15 6.82 2.06 10.31
CA ALA A 15 7.40 3.40 10.42
C ALA A 15 6.61 4.46 9.63
N SER A 16 6.09 4.10 8.44
CA SER A 16 5.24 4.99 7.64
C SER A 16 3.90 5.25 8.34
N ILE A 17 3.30 4.21 8.93
CA ILE A 17 2.09 4.31 9.75
C ILE A 17 2.34 5.24 10.94
N ASP A 18 3.40 5.03 11.73
CA ASP A 18 3.69 5.85 12.91
C ASP A 18 3.95 7.32 12.56
N ARG A 19 4.70 7.57 11.48
CA ARG A 19 4.91 8.93 10.96
C ARG A 19 3.60 9.60 10.56
N LEU A 20 2.74 8.89 9.83
CA LEU A 20 1.44 9.42 9.38
C LEU A 20 0.49 9.63 10.57
N LYS A 21 0.50 8.74 11.58
CA LYS A 21 -0.25 8.93 12.84
C LYS A 21 0.14 10.23 13.53
N GLY A 22 1.43 10.49 13.68
CA GLY A 22 1.94 11.73 14.26
C GLY A 22 1.55 12.97 13.46
N ASN A 23 1.72 12.93 12.13
CA ASN A 23 1.43 14.07 11.25
C ASN A 23 -0.05 14.49 11.25
N TYR A 24 -0.96 13.53 11.35
CA TYR A 24 -2.40 13.76 11.32
C TYR A 24 -3.05 13.68 12.71
N GLN A 25 -2.25 13.59 13.78
CA GLN A 25 -2.71 13.47 15.17
C GLN A 25 -3.74 12.34 15.38
N LEU A 26 -3.59 11.24 14.63
CA LEU A 26 -4.56 10.14 14.64
C LEU A 26 -4.51 9.30 15.92
N ASP A 27 -3.52 9.52 16.79
CA ASP A 27 -3.49 8.97 18.14
C ASP A 27 -4.72 9.41 18.96
N LEU A 28 -5.35 10.53 18.59
CA LEU A 28 -6.60 11.01 19.17
C LEU A 28 -7.83 10.18 18.77
N LEU A 29 -7.70 9.21 17.86
CA LEU A 29 -8.81 8.32 17.46
C LEU A 29 -9.11 7.21 18.47
N GLY A 30 -8.20 6.94 19.42
CA GLY A 30 -8.38 5.88 20.44
C GLY A 30 -9.71 5.99 21.21
N PRO A 31 -10.03 7.16 21.80
CA PRO A 31 -11.31 7.40 22.47
C PRO A 31 -12.54 7.23 21.57
N TYR A 32 -12.42 7.53 20.26
CA TYR A 32 -13.51 7.34 19.30
C TYR A 32 -13.72 5.86 18.97
N ALA A 33 -12.65 5.06 18.94
CA ALA A 33 -12.73 3.61 18.71
C ALA A 33 -13.44 2.86 19.84
N SER A 34 -13.33 3.34 21.09
CA SER A 34 -13.98 2.76 22.28
C SER A 34 -15.32 3.41 22.64
N SER A 35 -15.80 4.37 21.85
CA SER A 35 -17.04 5.10 22.14
C SER A 35 -18.27 4.21 21.99
N ASP A 36 -19.30 4.40 22.83
CA ASP A 36 -20.59 3.71 22.73
C ASP A 36 -21.40 4.10 21.48
N LEU A 37 -21.15 5.31 20.97
CA LEU A 37 -21.74 5.77 19.71
C LEU A 37 -21.10 5.07 18.50
N ALA A 38 -21.91 4.35 17.73
CA ALA A 38 -21.47 3.64 16.52
C ALA A 38 -20.79 4.57 15.49
N GLN A 39 -21.22 5.83 15.39
CA GLN A 39 -20.66 6.83 14.48
C GLN A 39 -19.20 7.17 14.83
N ASN A 40 -18.87 7.27 16.13
CA ASN A 40 -17.51 7.52 16.60
C ASN A 40 -16.60 6.33 16.31
N ARG A 41 -17.08 5.10 16.54
CA ARG A 41 -16.32 3.90 16.17
C ARG A 41 -16.08 3.81 14.67
N ALA A 42 -17.10 4.13 13.87
CA ALA A 42 -16.98 4.15 12.42
C ALA A 42 -15.97 5.21 11.93
N LEU A 43 -15.93 6.39 12.56
CA LEU A 43 -14.93 7.42 12.29
C LEU A 43 -13.50 6.93 12.60
N ALA A 44 -13.31 6.27 13.74
CA ALA A 44 -12.01 5.70 14.10
C ALA A 44 -11.55 4.61 13.13
N THR A 45 -12.46 3.71 12.72
CA THR A 45 -12.19 2.68 11.71
C THR A 45 -11.83 3.31 10.36
N LEU A 46 -12.55 4.34 9.93
CA LEU A 46 -12.24 5.08 8.71
C LEU A 46 -10.87 5.74 8.77
N GLY A 47 -10.57 6.44 9.87
CA GLY A 47 -9.26 7.08 10.07
C GLY A 47 -8.11 6.06 10.04
N GLY A 48 -8.29 4.90 10.68
CA GLY A 48 -7.34 3.79 10.62
C GLY A 48 -7.18 3.19 9.22
N ALA A 49 -8.29 2.99 8.49
CA ALA A 49 -8.26 2.48 7.12
C ALA A 49 -7.59 3.46 6.15
N SER A 50 -7.90 4.76 6.26
CA SER A 50 -7.26 5.83 5.46
C SER A 50 -5.77 5.91 5.75
N LEU A 51 -5.36 5.79 7.01
CA LEU A 51 -3.96 5.74 7.41
C LEU A 51 -3.22 4.53 6.82
N ALA A 52 -3.79 3.32 6.94
CA ALA A 52 -3.22 2.12 6.35
C ALA A 52 -3.13 2.24 4.82
N ALA A 53 -4.11 2.89 4.19
CA ALA A 53 -4.12 3.16 2.77
C ALA A 53 -3.00 4.12 2.34
N MET A 54 -2.81 5.22 3.08
CA MET A 54 -1.74 6.19 2.82
C MET A 54 -0.36 5.55 3.01
N ALA A 55 -0.15 4.81 4.10
CA ALA A 55 1.12 4.13 4.37
C ALA A 55 1.43 3.08 3.31
N THR A 56 0.41 2.33 2.87
CA THR A 56 0.54 1.39 1.75
C THR A 56 0.93 2.12 0.48
N GLY A 57 0.22 3.19 0.11
CA GLY A 57 0.51 3.97 -1.08
C GLY A 57 1.93 4.52 -1.09
N GLU A 58 2.41 5.10 0.00
CA GLU A 58 3.78 5.60 0.10
C GLU A 58 4.82 4.49 -0.11
N ASP A 59 4.63 3.37 0.59
CA ASP A 59 5.48 2.19 0.45
C ASP A 59 5.40 1.60 -0.98
N SER A 60 4.26 1.71 -1.65
CA SER A 60 4.06 1.30 -3.04
C SER A 60 4.92 2.14 -3.98
N TYR A 61 4.83 3.46 -3.83
CA TYR A 61 5.59 4.40 -4.64
C TYR A 61 7.10 4.20 -4.48
N LEU A 62 7.58 3.98 -3.26
CA LEU A 62 9.00 3.72 -3.01
C LEU A 62 9.49 2.44 -3.73
N ARG A 63 8.69 1.37 -3.70
CA ARG A 63 9.02 0.11 -4.38
C ARG A 63 8.96 0.24 -5.89
N ALA A 64 7.95 0.93 -6.41
CA ALA A 64 7.82 1.22 -7.83
C ALA A 64 9.02 2.04 -8.33
N ASN A 65 9.45 3.08 -7.60
CA ASN A 65 10.66 3.84 -7.93
C ASN A 65 11.92 2.97 -7.93
N ALA A 66 12.07 2.10 -6.94
CA ALA A 66 13.20 1.17 -6.91
C ALA A 66 13.18 0.18 -8.08
N ALA A 67 12.00 -0.27 -8.52
CA ALA A 67 11.82 -1.11 -9.70
C ALA A 67 12.16 -0.35 -10.99
N MET A 68 11.69 0.88 -11.15
CA MET A 68 12.03 1.74 -12.29
C MET A 68 13.53 2.00 -12.38
N ALA A 69 14.22 2.19 -11.24
CA ALA A 69 15.68 2.30 -11.21
C ALA A 69 16.41 1.00 -11.59
N ARG A 70 15.79 -0.17 -11.39
CA ARG A 70 16.31 -1.46 -11.91
C ARG A 70 16.08 -1.56 -13.41
N VAL A 71 14.88 -1.25 -13.89
CA VAL A 71 14.55 -1.23 -15.33
C VAL A 71 15.47 -0.28 -16.10
N ASN A 72 15.70 0.94 -15.62
CA ASN A 72 16.60 1.91 -16.27
C ASN A 72 18.05 1.42 -16.36
N ARG A 73 18.50 0.54 -15.46
CA ARG A 73 19.84 -0.08 -15.55
C ARG A 73 19.90 -1.22 -16.55
N LEU A 74 18.75 -1.80 -16.91
CA LEU A 74 18.65 -2.84 -17.92
C LEU A 74 18.66 -2.24 -19.33
N VAL A 75 18.09 -1.04 -19.53
CA VAL A 75 17.99 -0.39 -20.85
C VAL A 75 19.32 -0.31 -21.62
N PRO A 76 20.46 0.12 -21.04
CA PRO A 76 21.74 0.18 -21.77
C PRO A 76 22.33 -1.20 -22.11
N GLN A 77 21.84 -2.26 -21.48
CA GLN A 77 22.31 -3.63 -21.73
C GLN A 77 21.59 -4.30 -22.89
N ILE A 78 20.51 -3.70 -23.42
CA ILE A 78 19.71 -4.24 -24.53
C ILE A 78 20.59 -4.46 -25.77
N ASP A 79 21.37 -3.44 -26.14
CA ASP A 79 22.19 -3.45 -27.36
C ASP A 79 23.52 -4.22 -27.19
N ALA A 80 23.89 -4.60 -25.96
CA ALA A 80 25.14 -5.28 -25.65
C ALA A 80 25.06 -6.82 -25.66
N ASN A 81 23.86 -7.40 -25.85
CA ASN A 81 23.65 -8.84 -25.80
C ASN A 81 24.01 -9.51 -27.13
N ALA A 82 25.27 -9.93 -27.29
CA ALA A 82 25.76 -10.62 -28.49
C ALA A 82 25.36 -12.11 -28.58
N ASP A 83 24.87 -12.72 -27.49
CA ASP A 83 24.50 -14.14 -27.38
C ASP A 83 22.99 -14.31 -27.09
N VAL A 84 22.35 -15.27 -27.76
CA VAL A 84 20.91 -15.60 -27.61
C VAL A 84 20.58 -15.97 -26.16
N LYS A 85 21.48 -16.69 -25.47
CA LYS A 85 21.27 -17.04 -24.06
C LYS A 85 21.25 -15.78 -23.18
N ALA A 86 22.19 -14.87 -23.38
CA ALA A 86 22.24 -13.59 -22.66
C ALA A 86 20.99 -12.73 -22.93
N ALA A 87 20.49 -12.71 -24.18
CA ALA A 87 19.26 -12.02 -24.54
C ALA A 87 18.00 -12.63 -23.89
N ILE A 88 17.92 -13.96 -23.76
CA ILE A 88 16.81 -14.65 -23.08
C ILE A 88 16.84 -14.38 -21.58
N ASP A 89 18.01 -14.48 -20.95
CA ASP A 89 18.18 -14.20 -19.52
C ASP A 89 17.84 -12.73 -19.21
N PHE A 90 18.23 -11.82 -20.10
CA PHE A 90 17.90 -10.41 -20.03
C PHE A 90 16.38 -10.16 -20.16
N ASN A 91 15.73 -10.71 -21.18
CA ASN A 91 14.28 -10.61 -21.35
C ASN A 91 13.51 -11.17 -20.15
N THR A 92 13.96 -12.30 -19.60
CA THR A 92 13.38 -12.90 -18.39
C THR A 92 13.49 -11.94 -17.21
N ARG A 93 14.64 -11.27 -17.04
CA ARG A 93 14.81 -10.26 -15.98
C ARG A 93 13.90 -9.05 -16.17
N VAL A 94 13.77 -8.54 -17.40
CA VAL A 94 12.85 -7.43 -17.72
C VAL A 94 11.40 -7.83 -17.40
N GLN A 95 10.97 -9.04 -17.77
CA GLN A 95 9.64 -9.55 -17.43
C GLN A 95 9.40 -9.65 -15.92
N ILE A 96 10.40 -10.12 -15.15
CA ILE A 96 10.29 -10.18 -13.69
C ILE A 96 10.07 -8.78 -13.10
N GLU A 97 10.82 -7.77 -13.54
CA GLU A 97 10.66 -6.40 -13.07
C GLU A 97 9.29 -5.82 -13.48
N GLN A 98 8.82 -6.10 -14.70
CA GLN A 98 7.48 -5.71 -15.15
C GLN A 98 6.38 -6.32 -14.27
N MET A 99 6.49 -7.61 -13.94
CA MET A 99 5.57 -8.28 -13.03
C MET A 99 5.60 -7.69 -11.62
N GLN A 100 6.77 -7.28 -11.12
CA GLN A 100 6.87 -6.60 -9.82
C GLN A 100 6.12 -5.26 -9.82
N VAL A 101 6.24 -4.47 -10.89
CA VAL A 101 5.49 -3.21 -11.04
C VAL A 101 3.97 -3.47 -11.13
N MET A 102 3.54 -4.50 -11.88
CA MET A 102 2.12 -4.88 -11.94
C MET A 102 1.58 -5.31 -10.57
N ASN A 103 2.34 -6.07 -9.79
CA ASN A 103 1.93 -6.42 -8.42
C ASN A 103 1.77 -5.20 -7.53
N GLU A 104 2.63 -4.18 -7.70
CA GLU A 104 2.52 -2.94 -6.96
C GLU A 104 1.25 -2.15 -7.33
N LEU A 105 0.92 -2.11 -8.63
CA LEU A 105 -0.34 -1.53 -9.11
C LEU A 105 -1.56 -2.24 -8.50
N LEU A 106 -1.58 -3.58 -8.49
CA LEU A 106 -2.66 -4.36 -7.88
C LEU A 106 -2.80 -4.10 -6.38
N ARG A 107 -1.68 -3.90 -5.68
CA ARG A 107 -1.70 -3.56 -4.25
C ARG A 107 -2.33 -2.18 -4.01
N VAL A 108 -1.97 -1.18 -4.82
CA VAL A 108 -2.58 0.16 -4.77
C VAL A 108 -4.08 0.10 -5.05
N MET A 109 -4.51 -0.64 -6.09
CA MET A 109 -5.92 -0.82 -6.42
C MET A 109 -6.71 -1.49 -5.28
N SER A 110 -6.13 -2.51 -4.64
CA SER A 110 -6.74 -3.21 -3.51
C SER A 110 -6.92 -2.28 -2.30
N VAL A 111 -5.95 -1.39 -2.07
CA VAL A 111 -6.06 -0.37 -1.02
C VAL A 111 -7.13 0.67 -1.33
N GLN A 112 -7.25 1.12 -2.57
CA GLN A 112 -8.32 2.02 -2.97
C GLN A 112 -9.70 1.37 -2.79
N ALA A 113 -9.86 0.10 -3.17
CA ALA A 113 -11.09 -0.65 -2.98
C ALA A 113 -11.46 -0.79 -1.50
N ASN A 114 -10.49 -1.11 -0.65
CA ASN A 114 -10.70 -1.18 0.81
C ASN A 114 -11.09 0.18 1.41
N ALA A 115 -10.46 1.27 0.99
CA ALA A 115 -10.81 2.61 1.44
C ALA A 115 -12.23 3.02 1.01
N ALA A 116 -12.60 2.74 -0.25
CA ALA A 116 -13.95 2.97 -0.76
C ALA A 116 -14.99 2.12 0.00
N GLY A 117 -14.69 0.86 0.30
CA GLY A 117 -15.53 -0.01 1.12
C GLY A 117 -15.74 0.51 2.54
N ALA A 118 -14.69 0.98 3.20
CA ALA A 118 -14.78 1.60 4.52
C ALA A 118 -15.67 2.87 4.51
N GLN A 119 -15.57 3.68 3.46
CA GLN A 119 -16.43 4.86 3.27
C GLN A 119 -17.89 4.49 3.01
N ALA A 120 -18.14 3.45 2.20
CA ALA A 120 -19.49 2.92 1.97
C ALA A 120 -20.14 2.40 3.25
N LEU A 121 -19.38 1.70 4.10
CA LEU A 121 -19.84 1.24 5.41
C LEU A 121 -20.20 2.41 6.33
N PHE A 122 -19.38 3.46 6.37
CA PHE A 122 -19.67 4.65 7.18
C PHE A 122 -20.93 5.38 6.72
N THR A 123 -21.07 5.63 5.42
CA THR A 123 -22.26 6.28 4.87
C THR A 123 -23.52 5.45 5.14
N THR A 124 -23.43 4.13 5.04
CA THR A 124 -24.55 3.22 5.37
C THR A 124 -24.87 3.24 6.86
N ALA A 125 -23.86 3.17 7.73
CA ALA A 125 -24.04 3.23 9.19
C ALA A 125 -24.64 4.57 9.65
N SER A 126 -24.29 5.68 8.99
CA SER A 126 -24.86 7.00 9.28
C SER A 126 -26.35 7.14 8.87
N ARG A 127 -26.85 6.25 8.01
CA ARG A 127 -28.23 6.24 7.50
C ARG A 127 -29.16 5.27 8.23
N TRP A 128 -28.66 4.46 9.16
CA TRP A 128 -29.49 3.53 9.93
C TRP A 128 -30.21 4.25 11.08
N PRO A 129 -31.55 4.12 11.23
CA PRO A 129 -32.26 4.69 12.37
C PRO A 129 -31.72 4.06 13.66
N ARG A 130 -31.32 4.88 14.63
CA ARG A 130 -31.03 4.40 15.99
C ARG A 130 -32.35 3.87 16.55
N VAL A 131 -32.50 2.55 16.63
CA VAL A 131 -33.56 1.95 17.45
C VAL A 131 -33.23 2.32 18.90
N SER A 132 -34.00 3.26 19.44
CA SER A 132 -33.95 3.66 20.85
C SER A 132 -34.49 2.52 21.71
N SER A 133 -33.64 1.97 22.57
CA SER A 133 -34.04 1.20 23.75
C SER A 133 -33.98 2.11 24.98
#